data_AF-A0A9W6T7B2-F1
#
_entry.id   AF-A0A9W6T7B2-F1
#
_cell.length_a   1.000
_cell.length_b   1.000
_cell.length_c   1.000
_cell.angle_alpha   90.00
_cell.angle_beta   90.00
_cell.angle_gamma   90.00
#
_symmetry.space_group_name_H-M   'P 1'
#
loop_
_entity.id
_entity.type
_entity.pdbx_description
1 polymer ?
#
loop_
_entity_poly.entity_id
_entity_poly.type
_entity_poly.pdbx_seq_one_letter_code
_entity_poly.pdbx_strand_id
1 'polypeptide(L)' 'MSLAPEVDLDPLITRNDPLSGAVIAAIMQEAGLRAVRKNRYVILQNDLEEAYTAQVKTGTEVDKFEFYK' A
#
# COMPACT_ATOMS: atom_id res chain seq x y z
N MET A 1 -8.79 11.79 -6.46
CA MET A 1 -9.71 11.18 -5.47
C MET A 1 -9.23 11.61 -4.10
N SER A 2 -10.13 11.85 -3.15
CA SER A 2 -9.75 12.36 -1.83
C SER A 2 -9.56 11.22 -0.83
N LEU A 3 -8.72 11.44 0.18
CA LEU A 3 -8.61 10.55 1.34
C LEU A 3 -9.74 10.87 2.33
N ALA A 4 -10.25 9.85 3.01
CA ALA A 4 -11.13 10.08 4.14
C ALA A 4 -10.33 10.63 5.34
N PRO A 5 -10.94 11.45 6.22
CA PRO A 5 -10.24 12.08 7.36
C PRO A 5 -9.60 11.08 8.33
N GLU A 6 -10.13 9.86 8.40
CA GLU A 6 -9.67 8.76 9.23
C GLU A 6 -8.50 7.96 8.64
N VAL A 7 -8.05 8.29 7.42
CA VAL A 7 -6.92 7.59 6.79
C VAL A 7 -5.63 7.97 7.50
N ASP A 8 -4.90 6.95 7.95
CA ASP A 8 -3.59 7.06 8.57
C ASP A 8 -2.50 6.56 7.60
N LEU A 9 -1.56 7.46 7.29
CA LEU A 9 -0.43 7.19 6.40
C LEU A 9 0.82 6.74 7.15
N ASP A 10 0.91 6.94 8.47
CA ASP A 10 2.07 6.55 9.27
C ASP A 10 2.38 5.04 9.16
N PRO A 11 1.39 4.13 9.19
CA PRO A 11 1.62 2.70 9.02
C PRO A 11 2.24 2.31 7.68
N LEU A 12 2.13 3.15 6.64
CA LEU A 12 2.77 2.90 5.35
C LEU A 12 4.25 3.26 5.35
N ILE A 13 4.66 4.19 6.21
CA ILE A 13 6.03 4.71 6.30
C ILE A 13 6.85 3.85 7.26
N THR A 14 6.25 3.40 8.37
CA THR A 14 6.94 2.65 9.43
C THR A 14 7.26 1.20 9.08
N ARG A 15 6.72 0.66 7.97
CA ARG A 15 6.92 -0.75 7.56
C ARG A 15 8.33 -1.07 7.05
N ASN A 16 9.17 -0.06 6.78
CA ASN A 16 10.56 -0.21 6.31
C ASN A 16 10.74 -1.07 5.05
N ASP A 17 9.69 -1.22 4.24
CA ASP A 17 9.80 -1.89 2.95
C ASP A 17 10.57 -1.02 1.94
N PRO A 18 11.45 -1.59 1.09
CA PRO A 18 12.21 -0.84 0.09
C PRO A 18 11.31 -0.38 -1.06
N LEU A 19 10.57 0.70 -0.85
CA LEU A 19 9.64 1.27 -1.82
C LEU A 19 10.29 2.42 -2.61
N SER A 20 10.14 2.39 -3.93
CA SER A 20 10.46 3.54 -4.78
C SER A 20 9.25 4.46 -4.93
N GLY A 21 9.47 5.72 -5.35
CA GLY A 21 8.37 6.65 -5.62
C GLY A 21 7.35 6.13 -6.66
N ALA A 22 7.80 5.30 -7.60
CA ALA A 22 6.91 4.66 -8.56
C ALA A 22 5.96 3.64 -7.90
N VAL A 23 6.45 2.87 -6.92
CA VAL A 23 5.62 1.92 -6.17
C VAL A 23 4.64 2.66 -5.27
N ILE A 24 5.06 3.75 -4.63
CA ILE A 24 4.18 4.60 -3.81
C ILE A 24 3.03 5.16 -4.67
N ALA A 25 3.35 5.68 -5.86
CA ALA A 25 2.33 6.15 -6.80
C ALA A 25 1.38 5.02 -7.24
N ALA A 26 1.91 3.83 -7.52
CA ALA A 26 1.12 2.66 -7.87
C ALA A 26 0.16 2.22 -6.75
N ILE A 27 0.60 2.27 -5.48
CA ILE A 27 -0.23 1.97 -4.31
C ILE A 27 -1.42 2.93 -4.25
N MET A 28 -1.17 4.24 -4.38
CA MET A 28 -2.23 5.26 -4.31
C MET A 28 -3.21 5.14 -5.49
N GLN A 29 -2.70 4.81 -6.68
CA GLN A 29 -3.53 4.59 -7.86
C GLN A 29 -4.43 3.35 -7.70
N GLU A 30 -3.89 2.26 -7.18
CA GLU A 30 -4.64 1.03 -6.91
C GLU A 30 -5.71 1.24 -5.81
N ALA A 31 -5.37 1.97 -4.73
CA ALA A 31 -6.34 2.32 -3.68
C ALA A 31 -7.53 3.11 -4.24
N GLY A 32 -7.26 4.08 -5.12
CA GLY A 32 -8.30 4.83 -5.83
C GLY A 32 -9.19 3.93 -6.70
N LEU A 33 -8.59 2.99 -7.45
CA LEU A 33 -9.35 2.04 -8.27
C LEU A 33 -10.26 1.13 -7.43
N ARG A 34 -9.78 0.69 -6.25
CA ARG A 34 -10.58 -0.10 -5.30
C ARG A 34 -11.77 0.68 -4.75
N ALA A 35 -11.57 1.95 -4.40
CA ALA A 35 -12.66 2.82 -3.97
C ALA A 35 -13.74 2.97 -5.06
N VAL A 36 -13.32 3.13 -6.33
CA VAL A 36 -14.24 3.18 -7.48
C VAL A 36 -15.05 1.89 -7.63
N ARG A 37 -14.42 0.70 -7.48
CA ARG A 37 -15.13 -0.60 -7.51
C ARG A 37 -16.20 -0.72 -6.43
N LYS A 38 -16.01 -0.05 -5.30
CA LYS A 38 -16.96 0.02 -4.17
C LYS A 38 -17.94 1.21 -4.31
N ASN A 39 -17.97 1.90 -5.47
CA ASN A 39 -18.78 3.09 -5.74
C ASN A 39 -18.54 4.27 -4.78
N ARG A 40 -17.31 4.45 -4.31
CA ARG A 40 -16.91 5.53 -3.40
C ARG A 40 -16.00 6.53 -4.09
N TYR A 41 -16.16 7.81 -3.76
CA TYR A 41 -15.28 8.90 -4.21
C TYR A 41 -14.21 9.29 -3.19
N VAL A 42 -14.15 8.56 -2.08
CA VAL A 42 -13.16 8.71 -1.01
C VAL A 42 -12.46 7.37 -0.79
N ILE A 43 -11.14 7.43 -0.59
CA ILE A 43 -10.32 6.28 -0.23
C ILE A 43 -10.42 6.06 1.28
N LEU A 44 -10.74 4.85 1.69
CA LEU A 44 -10.70 4.44 3.11
C LEU A 44 -9.39 3.70 3.42
N GLN A 45 -9.06 3.58 4.71
CA GLN A 45 -7.88 2.85 5.18
C GLN A 45 -7.80 1.43 4.59
N ASN A 46 -8.93 0.71 4.57
CA ASN A 46 -8.97 -0.66 4.04
C ASN A 46 -8.57 -0.74 2.55
N ASP A 47 -8.93 0.25 1.73
CA ASP A 47 -8.53 0.25 0.31
C ASP A 47 -7.03 0.43 0.17
N LEU A 48 -6.44 1.24 1.06
CA LEU A 48 -5.02 1.55 1.08
C LEU A 48 -4.20 0.36 1.56
N GLU A 49 -4.65 -0.37 2.58
CA GLU A 49 -4.00 -1.60 3.06
C GLU A 49 -4.04 -2.73 2.03
N GLU A 50 -5.20 -2.92 1.39
CA GLU A 50 -5.35 -3.91 0.33
C GLU A 50 -4.48 -3.54 -0.89
N ALA A 51 -4.40 -2.25 -1.25
CA ALA A 51 -3.56 -1.77 -2.34
C ALA A 51 -2.06 -1.94 -2.03
N TYR A 52 -1.65 -1.66 -0.79
CA TYR A 52 -0.28 -1.87 -0.33
C TYR A 52 0.14 -3.32 -0.53
N THR A 53 -0.65 -4.26 -0.01
CA THR A 53 -0.37 -5.70 -0.10
C THR A 53 -0.32 -6.18 -1.55
N ALA A 54 -1.07 -5.56 -2.46
CA ALA A 54 -1.06 -5.92 -3.88
C ALA A 54 0.17 -5.40 -4.65
N GLN A 55 0.71 -4.25 -4.27
CA GLN A 55 1.84 -3.61 -4.98
C GLN A 55 3.20 -3.94 -4.34
N VAL A 56 3.23 -4.14 -3.03
CA VAL A 56 4.43 -4.54 -2.29
C VAL A 56 4.56 -6.05 -2.39
N LYS A 57 5.49 -6.50 -3.23
CA LYS A 57 5.84 -7.91 -3.36
C LYS A 57 6.80 -8.28 -2.24
N THR A 58 6.28 -8.77 -1.12
CA THR A 58 7.09 -9.42 -0.08
C THR A 58 7.50 -10.81 -0.59
N GLY A 59 8.78 -11.15 -0.52
CA GLY A 59 9.28 -12.42 -1.05
C GLY A 59 10.20 -12.26 -2.25
N THR A 60 11.38 -11.70 -2.02
CA THR A 60 12.54 -12.09 -2.83
C THR A 60 13.18 -13.32 -2.20
N GLU A 61 13.92 -14.11 -2.98
CA GLU A 61 14.67 -15.27 -2.44
C GLU A 61 15.58 -14.89 -1.26
N VAL A 62 15.94 -13.61 -1.14
CA VAL A 62 16.73 -13.01 -0.07
C VAL A 62 16.02 -13.08 1.29
N ASP A 63 14.68 -12.95 1.35
CA ASP A 63 13.91 -13.06 2.61
C ASP A 63 13.97 -14.49 3.19
N LYS A 64 14.22 -15.51 2.34
CA LYS A 64 14.41 -16.90 2.81
C LYS A 64 15.69 -17.08 3.61
N PHE A 65 16.64 -16.15 3.51
CA PHE A 65 17.93 -16.17 4.18
C PHE A 65 18.02 -15.19 5.35
N GLU A 66 16.88 -14.67 5.82
CA GLU A 66 16.82 -13.71 6.94
C GLU A 66 17.45 -14.27 8.23
N PHE A 67 17.44 -15.60 8.40
CA PHE A 67 18.13 -16.32 9.47
C PHE A 67 19.67 -16.09 9.50
N TYR A 68 20.28 -15.68 8.38
CA TYR A 68 21.72 -15.47 8.26
C TYR A 68 22.16 -14.01 8.48
N LYS A 69 21.23 -13.12 8.80
CA LYS A 69 21.53 -11.75 9.20
C LYS A 69 21.86 -11.64 10.69
#